data_AF-A0A9E1UPI6-F1
#
_entry.id   AF-A0A9E1UPI6-F1
#
_cell.length_a   1.000
_cell.length_b   1.000
_cell.length_c   1.000
_cell.angle_alpha   90.00
_cell.angle_beta   90.00
_cell.angle_gamma   90.00
#
_symmetry.space_group_name_H-M   'P 1'
#
loop_
_entity.id
_entity.type
_entity.pdbx_description
1 polymer ?
#
loop_
_entity_poly.entity_id
_entity_poly.type
_entity_poly.pdbx_seq_one_letter_code
_entity_poly.pdbx_strand_id
1 'polypeptide(L)'
;PAAGPRTRHPEAPDRGSLVVWQDRETFALTAYGKVVHQFYTQYVPRHPRTLDWRTYRPRVAIVRLPDGGWGQFSPGHKPVPHGEASSRDRLLGNPEMPLDKAASEWLHVWPILTHGAAKAGAINYNNPMVYPKLLGFFMPIDSVAVFDHTVTGTVLDGVECFVVCGHDLSPETFAELARRATAGATCIISRKLYKRHAKGTPPPPRWHVIDDFADASVAELLQPFLGPPDVARFRFAKHTVEFRRGKTPNSTTARVYPTHP
;
A
#
# COMPACT_ATOMS: atom_id res chain seq x y z
N PRO A 1 -21.41 23.05 -0.09
CA PRO A 1 -21.80 22.80 1.32
C PRO A 1 -20.59 22.95 2.26
N ALA A 2 -20.62 23.96 3.12
CA ALA A 2 -19.61 24.13 4.17
C ALA A 2 -19.58 22.87 5.05
N ALA A 3 -18.40 22.28 5.24
CA ALA A 3 -18.25 21.14 6.12
C ALA A 3 -18.62 21.58 7.54
N GLY A 4 -19.62 20.95 8.14
CA GLY A 4 -19.96 21.16 9.54
C GLY A 4 -18.75 20.89 10.45
N PRO A 5 -18.74 21.44 11.67
CA PRO A 5 -17.62 21.29 12.59
C PRO A 5 -17.32 19.80 12.79
N ARG A 6 -16.07 19.41 12.53
CA ARG A 6 -15.60 18.05 12.75
C ARG A 6 -15.67 17.78 14.26
N THR A 7 -16.66 17.01 14.70
CA THR A 7 -16.72 16.53 16.08
C THR A 7 -15.58 15.54 16.28
N ARG A 8 -14.60 15.93 17.12
CA ARG A 8 -13.57 15.01 17.59
C ARG A 8 -14.21 13.92 18.44
N HIS A 9 -13.52 12.79 18.57
CA HIS A 9 -13.88 11.79 19.57
C HIS A 9 -13.95 12.47 20.96
N PRO A 10 -15.00 12.24 21.76
CA PRO A 10 -15.24 12.98 23.01
C PRO A 10 -14.12 12.81 24.04
N GLU A 11 -13.31 11.76 23.92
CA GLU A 11 -12.18 11.47 24.80
C GLU A 11 -10.82 11.94 24.24
N ALA A 12 -10.79 12.51 23.04
CA ALA A 12 -9.54 12.95 22.42
C ALA A 12 -9.16 14.36 22.90
N PRO A 13 -8.04 14.56 23.63
CA PRO A 13 -7.57 15.89 24.01
C PRO A 13 -7.41 16.86 22.83
N ASP A 14 -7.44 18.15 23.17
CA ASP A 14 -7.48 19.26 22.21
C ASP A 14 -6.27 19.30 21.25
N ARG A 15 -5.15 18.66 21.60
CA ARG A 15 -3.94 18.62 20.77
C ARG A 15 -3.53 17.18 20.46
N GLY A 16 -3.77 16.75 19.22
CA GLY A 16 -3.43 15.41 18.70
C GLY A 16 -1.98 15.23 18.25
N SER A 17 -1.07 16.14 18.62
CA SER A 17 0.36 16.03 18.27
C SER A 17 1.13 15.22 19.31
N LEU A 18 2.22 14.55 18.91
CA LEU A 18 3.15 13.89 19.84
C LEU A 18 4.03 14.92 20.58
N VAL A 19 4.32 16.05 19.94
CA VAL A 19 5.19 17.11 20.48
C VAL A 19 4.55 18.48 20.33
N VAL A 20 4.96 19.43 21.16
CA VAL A 20 4.68 20.86 21.02
C VAL A 20 6.01 21.59 21.04
N TRP A 21 6.30 22.30 19.95
CA TRP A 21 7.46 23.19 19.87
C TRP A 21 7.26 24.35 20.85
N GLN A 22 8.27 24.58 21.69
CA GLN A 22 8.30 25.71 22.62
C GLN A 22 9.02 26.90 21.96
N ASP A 23 10.03 26.61 21.15
CA ASP A 23 10.71 27.55 20.27
C ASP A 23 11.21 26.82 18.99
N ARG A 24 12.18 27.40 18.27
CA ARG A 24 12.72 26.84 17.01
C ARG A 24 13.58 25.58 17.22
N GLU A 25 14.11 25.38 18.42
CA GLU A 25 15.08 24.34 18.73
C GLU A 25 14.56 23.35 19.78
N THR A 26 13.58 23.75 20.58
CA THR A 26 13.07 22.95 21.69
C THR A 26 11.61 22.55 21.52
N PHE A 27 11.31 21.32 21.95
CA PHE A 27 9.95 20.80 22.00
C PHE A 27 9.71 20.08 23.32
N ALA A 28 8.45 20.07 23.75
CA ALA A 28 7.97 19.27 24.86
C ALA A 28 7.09 18.13 24.36
N LEU A 29 7.15 16.96 25.02
CA LEU A 29 6.23 15.86 24.76
C LEU A 29 4.82 16.20 25.27
N THR A 30 3.82 15.98 24.43
CA THR A 30 2.42 16.00 24.87
C THR A 30 2.09 14.75 25.69
N ALA A 31 0.86 14.65 26.21
CA ALA A 31 0.37 13.41 26.81
C ALA A 31 0.54 12.20 25.86
N TYR A 32 0.20 12.35 24.58
CA TYR A 32 0.42 11.32 23.56
C TYR A 32 1.90 11.02 23.33
N GLY A 33 2.74 12.06 23.24
CA GLY A 33 4.18 11.90 23.09
C GLY A 33 4.79 11.10 24.24
N LYS A 34 4.36 11.37 25.47
CA LYS A 34 4.79 10.62 26.66
C LYS A 34 4.39 9.15 26.59
N VAL A 35 3.15 8.85 26.19
CA VAL A 35 2.70 7.45 25.99
C VAL A 35 3.52 6.74 24.92
N VAL A 36 3.75 7.37 23.77
CA VAL A 36 4.56 6.80 22.69
C VAL A 36 6.02 6.62 23.14
N HIS A 37 6.58 7.60 23.85
CA HIS A 37 7.92 7.51 24.40
C HIS A 37 8.06 6.35 25.40
N GLN A 38 7.14 6.23 26.37
CA GLN A 38 7.09 5.11 27.31
C GLN A 38 6.92 3.77 26.58
N PHE A 39 6.08 3.71 25.55
CA PHE A 39 5.92 2.50 24.74
C PHE A 39 7.25 2.06 24.14
N TYR A 40 8.02 2.98 23.54
CA TYR A 40 9.31 2.65 22.94
C TYR A 40 10.41 2.35 23.96
N THR A 41 10.51 3.10 25.06
CA THR A 41 11.62 2.97 26.01
C THR A 41 11.38 1.95 27.12
N GLN A 42 10.12 1.60 27.39
CA GLN A 42 9.76 0.73 28.52
C GLN A 42 8.99 -0.51 28.08
N TYR A 43 7.95 -0.35 27.26
CA TYR A 43 7.09 -1.48 26.88
C TYR A 43 7.79 -2.41 25.88
N VAL A 44 8.29 -1.88 24.76
CA VAL A 44 8.90 -2.69 23.70
C VAL A 44 10.11 -3.51 24.20
N PRO A 45 11.04 -2.98 25.02
CA PRO A 45 12.14 -3.77 25.56
C PRO A 45 11.70 -4.92 26.49
N ARG A 46 10.61 -4.74 27.25
CA ARG A 46 10.05 -5.77 28.14
C ARG A 46 9.12 -6.75 27.43
N HIS A 47 8.60 -6.36 26.28
CA HIS A 47 7.69 -7.14 25.45
C HIS A 47 8.22 -7.20 24.01
N PRO A 48 9.36 -7.89 23.79
CA PRO A 48 9.98 -7.97 22.48
C PRO A 48 9.00 -8.56 21.46
N ARG A 49 8.91 -7.91 20.30
CA ARG A 49 7.99 -8.32 19.24
C ARG A 49 8.52 -9.58 18.58
N THR A 50 7.66 -10.59 18.44
CA THR A 50 7.97 -11.84 17.72
C THR A 50 7.82 -11.70 16.20
N LEU A 51 7.31 -10.55 15.74
CA LEU A 51 7.10 -10.22 14.34
C LEU A 51 8.05 -9.10 13.93
N ASP A 52 8.76 -9.33 12.83
CA ASP A 52 9.64 -8.35 12.20
C ASP A 52 9.15 -8.10 10.77
N TRP A 53 9.03 -6.84 10.37
CA TRP A 53 8.66 -6.45 9.01
C TRP A 53 9.62 -7.05 7.96
N ARG A 54 10.88 -7.30 8.32
CA ARG A 54 11.87 -7.98 7.45
C ARG A 54 11.49 -9.43 7.13
N THR A 55 10.66 -10.03 7.99
CA THR A 55 10.12 -11.38 7.80
C THR A 55 8.79 -11.38 7.08
N TYR A 56 8.27 -10.22 6.65
CA TYR A 56 7.05 -10.16 5.87
C TYR A 56 7.20 -10.95 4.56
N ARG A 57 6.19 -11.75 4.21
CA ARG A 57 6.16 -12.61 3.04
C ARG A 57 4.84 -12.36 2.30
N PRO A 58 4.79 -11.32 1.47
CA PRO A 58 3.54 -10.95 0.81
C PRO A 58 3.07 -12.05 -0.13
N ARG A 59 1.75 -12.20 -0.21
CA ARG A 59 1.07 -13.02 -1.20
C ARG A 59 1.03 -12.32 -2.56
N VAL A 60 0.78 -11.01 -2.54
CA VAL A 60 0.73 -10.15 -3.72
C VAL A 60 1.80 -9.07 -3.62
N ALA A 61 2.59 -8.90 -4.68
CA ALA A 61 3.59 -7.85 -4.78
C ALA A 61 3.23 -6.89 -5.91
N ILE A 62 3.08 -5.60 -5.58
CA ILE A 62 3.07 -4.52 -6.57
C ILE A 62 4.51 -4.06 -6.75
N VAL A 63 5.04 -4.13 -7.97
CA VAL A 63 6.41 -3.74 -8.30
C VAL A 63 6.35 -2.52 -9.21
N ARG A 64 6.94 -1.41 -8.77
CA ARG A 64 6.96 -0.14 -9.52
C ARG A 64 8.10 0.77 -9.10
N LEU A 65 8.49 1.68 -9.97
CA LEU A 65 9.38 2.80 -9.62
C LEU A 65 8.66 3.70 -8.60
N PRO A 66 9.23 4.05 -7.43
CA PRO A 66 8.67 5.01 -6.48
C PRO A 66 8.87 6.41 -7.03
N ASP A 67 7.86 6.87 -7.75
CA ASP A 67 7.92 8.09 -8.54
C ASP A 67 7.06 9.20 -7.96
N GLY A 68 6.49 9.13 -6.74
CA GLY A 68 5.78 10.27 -6.14
C GLY A 68 4.25 10.21 -6.16
N GLY A 69 3.64 9.31 -6.95
CA GLY A 69 2.21 9.03 -6.86
C GLY A 69 1.88 8.05 -5.75
N TRP A 70 1.55 8.52 -4.53
CA TRP A 70 1.26 7.69 -3.34
C TRP A 70 -0.24 7.55 -3.03
N GLY A 71 -1.13 7.84 -3.99
CA GLY A 71 -2.59 7.70 -3.85
C GLY A 71 -3.23 8.62 -2.82
N GLN A 72 -2.59 9.76 -2.53
CA GLN A 72 -3.14 10.82 -1.68
C GLN A 72 -3.74 11.99 -2.49
N PHE A 73 -3.56 11.99 -3.81
CA PHE A 73 -4.23 12.87 -4.78
C PHE A 73 -4.69 12.03 -5.97
N SER A 74 -5.86 12.35 -6.51
CA SER A 74 -6.37 11.71 -7.74
C SER A 74 -5.83 12.43 -8.97
N PRO A 75 -5.55 11.71 -10.07
CA PRO A 75 -5.13 12.32 -11.33
C PRO A 75 -6.04 13.47 -11.75
N GLY A 76 -5.45 14.60 -12.17
CA GLY A 76 -6.18 15.76 -12.71
C GLY A 76 -6.78 16.73 -11.70
N HIS A 77 -6.52 16.58 -10.39
CA HIS A 77 -6.93 17.57 -9.40
C HIS A 77 -5.96 18.76 -9.36
N LYS A 78 -6.50 20.00 -9.39
CA LYS A 78 -5.67 21.19 -9.19
C LYS A 78 -4.98 21.13 -7.81
N PRO A 79 -3.66 21.33 -7.73
CA PRO A 79 -2.96 21.35 -6.46
C PRO A 79 -3.61 22.39 -5.54
N VAL A 80 -3.92 22.00 -4.31
CA VAL A 80 -4.27 22.98 -3.28
C VAL A 80 -2.99 23.79 -3.00
N PRO A 81 -3.01 25.13 -3.00
CA PRO A 81 -1.80 25.97 -3.01
C PRO A 81 -1.00 25.99 -1.69
N HIS A 82 -1.15 24.97 -0.83
CA HIS A 82 -0.47 24.92 0.47
C HIS A 82 0.31 23.62 0.68
N GLY A 83 1.64 23.77 0.74
CA GLY A 83 2.58 22.81 1.35
C GLY A 83 2.81 21.50 0.58
N GLU A 84 3.15 20.47 1.36
CA GLU A 84 3.47 19.10 0.93
C GLU A 84 2.35 18.48 0.06
N ALA A 85 1.11 18.96 0.17
CA ALA A 85 -0.03 18.48 -0.62
C ALA A 85 0.21 18.56 -2.14
N SER A 86 0.88 19.63 -2.60
CA SER A 86 1.20 19.81 -4.01
C SER A 86 2.28 18.83 -4.51
N SER A 87 3.14 18.32 -3.62
CA SER A 87 4.17 17.31 -3.96
C SER A 87 3.61 15.90 -4.19
N ARG A 88 2.35 15.66 -3.82
CA ARG A 88 1.71 14.34 -3.86
C ARG A 88 1.11 13.99 -5.22
N ASP A 89 1.04 14.96 -6.13
CA ASP A 89 0.69 14.80 -7.55
C ASP A 89 1.91 15.06 -8.46
N ARG A 90 3.13 15.00 -7.89
CA ARG A 90 4.37 15.33 -8.60
C ARG A 90 5.29 14.14 -8.65
N LEU A 91 5.75 13.84 -9.86
CA LEU A 91 6.72 12.80 -10.05
C LEU A 91 8.05 13.21 -9.43
N LEU A 92 8.57 12.40 -8.49
CA LEU A 92 9.80 12.65 -7.75
C LEU A 92 9.80 14.02 -7.03
N GLY A 93 8.61 14.55 -6.71
CA GLY A 93 8.45 15.89 -6.12
C GLY A 93 8.65 17.05 -7.10
N ASN A 94 8.93 16.79 -8.39
CA ASN A 94 9.15 17.81 -9.40
C ASN A 94 7.83 18.48 -9.83
N PRO A 95 7.67 19.81 -9.66
CA PRO A 95 6.46 20.55 -10.03
C PRO A 95 6.11 20.51 -11.52
N GLU A 96 7.08 20.28 -12.39
CA GLU A 96 6.88 20.24 -13.85
C GLU A 96 6.49 18.85 -14.35
N MET A 97 6.51 17.85 -13.47
CA MET A 97 6.19 16.46 -13.81
C MET A 97 4.95 16.03 -13.00
N PRO A 98 3.72 16.34 -13.44
CA PRO A 98 2.54 15.86 -12.75
C PRO A 98 2.43 14.33 -12.84
N LEU A 99 1.62 13.73 -11.96
CA LEU A 99 1.30 12.30 -12.02
C LEU A 99 0.71 11.95 -13.40
N ASP A 100 1.36 11.03 -14.10
CA ASP A 100 0.95 10.62 -15.43
C ASP A 100 0.19 9.28 -15.42
N LYS A 101 -0.17 8.79 -16.62
CA LYS A 101 -0.88 7.52 -16.75
C LYS A 101 -0.07 6.36 -16.15
N ALA A 102 1.23 6.30 -16.44
CA ALA A 102 2.08 5.19 -16.02
C ALA A 102 2.19 5.11 -14.49
N ALA A 103 2.51 6.23 -13.86
CA ALA A 103 2.60 6.33 -12.41
C ALA A 103 1.25 6.11 -11.69
N SER A 104 0.13 6.31 -12.39
CA SER A 104 -1.22 6.07 -11.87
C SER A 104 -1.69 4.61 -11.98
N GLU A 105 -1.04 3.76 -12.78
CA GLU A 105 -1.49 2.38 -13.06
C GLU A 105 -1.83 1.58 -11.78
N TRP A 106 -0.95 1.64 -10.77
CA TRP A 106 -1.14 0.93 -9.51
C TRP A 106 -2.36 1.42 -8.69
N LEU A 107 -2.83 2.65 -8.90
CA LEU A 107 -4.01 3.20 -8.21
C LEU A 107 -5.31 2.51 -8.63
N HIS A 108 -5.34 1.86 -9.80
CA HIS A 108 -6.48 1.06 -10.25
C HIS A 108 -6.55 -0.31 -9.56
N VAL A 109 -5.44 -0.76 -8.97
CA VAL A 109 -5.32 -2.09 -8.36
C VAL A 109 -5.84 -2.11 -6.92
N TRP A 110 -5.69 -1.01 -6.18
CA TRP A 110 -6.11 -0.94 -4.77
C TRP A 110 -7.60 -1.16 -4.54
N PRO A 111 -8.53 -0.60 -5.33
CA PRO A 111 -9.95 -0.91 -5.19
C PRO A 111 -10.24 -2.40 -5.33
N ILE A 112 -9.51 -3.10 -6.21
CA ILE A 112 -9.69 -4.53 -6.41
C ILE A 112 -9.18 -5.30 -5.18
N LEU A 113 -7.91 -5.07 -4.81
CA LEU A 113 -7.24 -5.75 -3.68
C LEU A 113 -7.91 -5.52 -2.33
N THR A 114 -8.76 -4.50 -2.22
CA THR A 114 -9.44 -4.11 -0.99
C THR A 114 -10.96 -4.26 -1.05
N HIS A 115 -11.49 -5.04 -2.01
CA HIS A 115 -12.93 -5.28 -2.17
C HIS A 115 -13.75 -3.98 -2.25
N GLY A 116 -13.19 -2.96 -2.91
CA GLY A 116 -13.79 -1.63 -3.08
C GLY A 116 -13.69 -0.71 -1.86
N ALA A 117 -13.03 -1.13 -0.78
CA ALA A 117 -12.82 -0.28 0.39
C ALA A 117 -11.93 0.93 0.05
N ALA A 118 -10.83 0.69 -0.67
CA ALA A 118 -10.13 1.74 -1.40
C ALA A 118 -10.93 2.13 -2.65
N LYS A 119 -11.04 3.42 -2.92
CA LYS A 119 -11.70 3.98 -4.11
C LYS A 119 -10.63 4.29 -5.16
N ALA A 120 -11.03 4.33 -6.43
CA ALA A 120 -10.14 4.68 -7.52
C ALA A 120 -9.37 5.98 -7.24
N GLY A 121 -8.06 5.95 -7.45
CA GLY A 121 -7.16 7.07 -7.14
C GLY A 121 -6.67 7.14 -5.69
N ALA A 122 -7.04 6.19 -4.84
CA ALA A 122 -6.58 6.13 -3.45
C ALA A 122 -6.09 4.73 -3.06
N ILE A 123 -5.09 4.68 -2.19
CA ILE A 123 -4.57 3.43 -1.61
C ILE A 123 -5.16 3.12 -0.23
N ASN A 124 -5.71 4.15 0.42
CA ASN A 124 -6.33 4.07 1.73
C ASN A 124 -7.24 5.28 1.94
N TYR A 125 -7.86 5.31 3.12
CA TYR A 125 -8.72 6.39 3.57
C TYR A 125 -7.99 7.74 3.78
N ASN A 126 -6.67 7.77 3.86
CA ASN A 126 -5.94 9.02 4.12
C ASN A 126 -5.88 9.98 2.90
N ASN A 127 -6.66 9.74 1.85
CA ASN A 127 -6.85 10.65 0.73
C ASN A 127 -8.10 11.53 0.98
N PRO A 128 -7.95 12.77 1.48
CA PRO A 128 -9.10 13.63 1.83
C PRO A 128 -9.90 14.11 0.62
N MET A 129 -9.32 14.04 -0.59
CA MET A 129 -10.01 14.43 -1.84
C MET A 129 -11.01 13.35 -2.26
N VAL A 130 -10.60 12.09 -2.15
CA VAL A 130 -11.44 10.92 -2.43
C VAL A 130 -12.41 10.63 -1.28
N TYR A 131 -12.01 10.98 -0.07
CA TYR A 131 -12.73 10.72 1.17
C TYR A 131 -12.90 11.99 2.03
N PRO A 132 -13.83 12.90 1.65
CA PRO A 132 -14.01 14.17 2.36
C PRO A 132 -14.72 14.04 3.73
N LYS A 133 -15.18 12.84 4.11
CA LYS A 133 -15.92 12.56 5.36
C LYS A 133 -15.19 11.51 6.20
N LEU A 134 -15.62 11.34 7.46
CA LEU A 134 -15.09 10.32 8.39
C LEU A 134 -15.12 8.92 7.76
N LEU A 135 -14.07 8.13 8.03
CA LEU A 135 -13.74 6.96 7.23
C LEU A 135 -13.95 5.65 7.96
N GLY A 136 -14.13 4.59 7.16
CA GLY A 136 -14.22 3.24 7.68
C GLY A 136 -13.00 2.89 8.52
N PHE A 137 -13.22 2.17 9.61
CA PHE A 137 -12.17 1.69 10.50
C PHE A 137 -11.35 0.52 9.92
N PHE A 138 -11.84 -0.12 8.85
CA PHE A 138 -11.32 -1.40 8.39
C PHE A 138 -11.21 -1.44 6.86
N MET A 139 -10.10 -1.96 6.36
CA MET A 139 -9.83 -2.17 4.94
C MET A 139 -9.38 -3.62 4.75
N PRO A 140 -10.19 -4.48 4.10
CA PRO A 140 -9.78 -5.85 3.83
C PRO A 140 -8.59 -5.86 2.87
N ILE A 141 -7.66 -6.79 3.08
CA ILE A 141 -6.47 -6.95 2.25
C ILE A 141 -5.80 -8.29 2.58
N ASP A 142 -5.30 -9.02 1.58
CA ASP A 142 -4.64 -10.32 1.80
C ASP A 142 -3.15 -10.25 1.48
N SER A 143 -2.39 -9.77 2.46
CA SER A 143 -0.92 -9.79 2.49
C SER A 143 -0.26 -9.18 1.25
N VAL A 144 -0.55 -7.91 0.97
CA VAL A 144 0.01 -7.15 -0.16
C VAL A 144 1.28 -6.40 0.27
N ALA A 145 2.28 -6.31 -0.61
CA ALA A 145 3.43 -5.41 -0.48
C ALA A 145 3.57 -4.53 -1.73
N VAL A 146 4.19 -3.36 -1.57
CA VAL A 146 4.71 -2.56 -2.67
C VAL A 146 6.22 -2.58 -2.59
N PHE A 147 6.87 -2.93 -3.70
CA PHE A 147 8.31 -2.95 -3.84
C PHE A 147 8.76 -1.99 -4.94
N ASP A 148 10.00 -1.53 -4.78
CA ASP A 148 10.71 -0.76 -5.78
C ASP A 148 10.97 -1.60 -7.06
N HIS A 149 11.13 -0.93 -8.19
CA HIS A 149 11.45 -1.50 -9.51
C HIS A 149 12.78 -2.26 -9.60
N THR A 150 13.60 -2.20 -8.54
CA THR A 150 14.89 -2.89 -8.40
C THR A 150 14.82 -4.11 -7.47
N VAL A 151 13.63 -4.49 -6.98
CA VAL A 151 13.49 -5.59 -6.02
C VAL A 151 13.97 -6.93 -6.59
N THR A 152 14.73 -7.66 -5.78
CA THR A 152 15.21 -9.01 -6.09
C THR A 152 15.32 -9.85 -4.81
N GLY A 153 15.56 -11.15 -4.95
CA GLY A 153 15.94 -12.03 -3.84
C GLY A 153 14.77 -12.58 -3.02
N THR A 154 15.09 -13.07 -1.83
CA THR A 154 14.21 -13.95 -1.03
C THR A 154 12.96 -13.27 -0.49
N VAL A 155 12.88 -11.94 -0.55
CA VAL A 155 11.66 -11.20 -0.22
C VAL A 155 10.50 -11.51 -1.17
N LEU A 156 10.81 -12.03 -2.37
CA LEU A 156 9.82 -12.43 -3.38
C LEU A 156 9.44 -13.91 -3.29
N ASP A 157 10.05 -14.70 -2.39
CA ASP A 157 9.92 -16.15 -2.40
C ASP A 157 8.53 -16.70 -2.04
N GLY A 158 7.72 -15.91 -1.33
CA GLY A 158 6.35 -16.24 -0.98
C GLY A 158 5.29 -15.59 -1.88
N VAL A 159 5.71 -14.84 -2.91
CA VAL A 159 4.77 -14.10 -3.76
C VAL A 159 4.10 -15.05 -4.75
N GLU A 160 2.77 -15.07 -4.71
CA GLU A 160 1.90 -15.83 -5.59
C GLU A 160 1.44 -15.01 -6.81
N CYS A 161 1.35 -13.68 -6.67
CA CYS A 161 0.96 -12.76 -7.74
C CYS A 161 1.80 -11.48 -7.75
N PHE A 162 2.33 -11.15 -8.92
CA PHE A 162 3.00 -9.88 -9.19
C PHE A 162 2.11 -8.96 -10.02
N VAL A 163 2.08 -7.70 -9.64
CA VAL A 163 1.45 -6.59 -10.36
C VAL A 163 2.56 -5.62 -10.71
N VAL A 164 2.93 -5.50 -11.97
CA VAL A 164 4.15 -4.82 -12.43
C VAL A 164 3.77 -3.65 -13.33
N CYS A 165 3.97 -2.44 -12.83
CA CYS A 165 3.42 -1.22 -13.41
C CYS A 165 4.33 -0.02 -13.19
N GLY A 166 3.99 1.13 -13.77
CA GLY A 166 4.76 2.36 -13.61
C GLY A 166 5.75 2.60 -14.75
N HIS A 167 6.76 3.42 -14.49
CA HIS A 167 7.67 3.89 -15.53
C HIS A 167 8.80 2.93 -15.86
N ASP A 168 9.32 2.22 -14.87
CA ASP A 168 10.54 1.45 -15.02
C ASP A 168 10.56 0.15 -14.22
N LEU A 169 11.46 -0.74 -14.66
CA LEU A 169 11.73 -2.05 -14.10
C LEU A 169 13.20 -2.39 -14.40
N SER A 170 13.95 -2.80 -13.39
CA SER A 170 15.34 -3.23 -13.63
C SER A 170 15.36 -4.54 -14.44
N PRO A 171 16.38 -4.76 -15.30
CA PRO A 171 16.57 -6.05 -15.97
C PRO A 171 16.64 -7.24 -15.00
N GLU A 172 17.26 -7.03 -13.83
CA GLU A 172 17.41 -8.03 -12.77
C GLU A 172 16.05 -8.40 -12.17
N THR A 173 15.22 -7.40 -11.83
CA THR A 173 13.85 -7.65 -11.37
C THR A 173 13.03 -8.34 -12.45
N PHE A 174 13.11 -7.93 -13.72
CA PHE A 174 12.37 -8.59 -14.81
C PHE A 174 12.74 -10.08 -14.93
N ALA A 175 14.04 -10.41 -14.88
CA ALA A 175 14.51 -11.79 -14.92
C ALA A 175 14.03 -12.60 -13.71
N GLU A 176 14.07 -12.00 -12.52
CA GLU A 176 13.58 -12.63 -11.30
C GLU A 176 12.07 -12.90 -11.39
N LEU A 177 11.26 -11.95 -11.84
CA LEU A 177 9.83 -12.15 -12.06
C LEU A 177 9.55 -13.28 -13.06
N ALA A 178 10.36 -13.41 -14.11
CA ALA A 178 10.22 -14.49 -15.08
C ALA A 178 10.51 -15.86 -14.46
N ARG A 179 11.56 -15.95 -13.64
CA ARG A 179 11.90 -17.14 -12.86
C ARG A 179 10.76 -17.52 -11.91
N ARG A 180 10.21 -16.55 -11.17
CA ARG A 180 9.11 -16.77 -10.21
C ARG A 180 7.83 -17.22 -10.91
N ALA A 181 7.51 -16.65 -12.06
CA ALA A 181 6.35 -17.07 -12.84
C ALA A 181 6.48 -18.49 -13.40
N THR A 182 7.68 -18.85 -13.87
CA THR A 182 8.02 -20.23 -14.28
C THR A 182 7.83 -21.21 -13.12
N ALA A 183 8.12 -20.78 -11.89
CA ALA A 183 7.88 -21.56 -10.67
C ALA A 183 6.41 -21.54 -10.20
N GLY A 184 5.48 -20.93 -10.95
CA GLY A 184 4.06 -20.96 -10.67
C GLY A 184 3.47 -19.68 -10.06
N ALA A 185 4.21 -18.56 -9.98
CA ALA A 185 3.60 -17.28 -9.68
C ALA A 185 2.82 -16.73 -10.89
N THR A 186 1.77 -15.96 -10.65
CA THR A 186 1.10 -15.17 -11.70
C THR A 186 1.80 -13.82 -11.84
N CYS A 187 2.05 -13.35 -13.06
CA CYS A 187 2.65 -12.04 -13.32
C CYS A 187 1.71 -11.20 -14.21
N ILE A 188 1.19 -10.10 -13.70
CA ILE A 188 0.39 -9.12 -14.43
C ILE A 188 1.30 -7.92 -14.69
N ILE A 189 1.64 -7.63 -15.93
CA ILE A 189 2.64 -6.61 -16.29
C ILE A 189 2.15 -5.68 -17.39
N SER A 190 2.46 -4.38 -17.28
CA SER A 190 2.18 -3.43 -18.36
C SER A 190 2.92 -3.82 -19.65
N ARG A 191 2.25 -3.68 -20.80
CA ARG A 191 2.83 -3.98 -22.12
C ARG A 191 4.11 -3.19 -22.37
N LYS A 192 4.17 -1.95 -21.88
CA LYS A 192 5.34 -1.07 -22.00
C LYS A 192 6.56 -1.67 -21.31
N LEU A 193 6.43 -2.09 -20.05
CA LEU A 193 7.52 -2.71 -19.30
C LEU A 193 7.90 -4.04 -19.92
N TYR A 194 6.91 -4.87 -20.29
CA TYR A 194 7.17 -6.14 -20.98
C TYR A 194 8.02 -5.96 -22.24
N LYS A 195 7.60 -5.08 -23.16
CA LYS A 195 8.29 -4.83 -24.43
C LYS A 195 9.73 -4.36 -24.24
N ARG A 196 9.99 -3.55 -23.21
CA ARG A 196 11.34 -3.02 -22.91
C ARG A 196 12.36 -4.13 -22.64
N HIS A 197 11.94 -5.20 -21.97
CA HIS A 197 12.86 -6.28 -21.56
C HIS A 197 12.77 -7.52 -22.45
N ALA A 198 11.59 -7.88 -22.94
CA ALA A 198 11.38 -9.14 -23.65
C ALA A 198 12.01 -9.17 -25.06
N LYS A 199 12.28 -8.00 -25.68
CA LYS A 199 12.90 -7.88 -27.02
C LYS A 199 12.26 -8.79 -28.10
N GLY A 200 10.93 -8.95 -28.06
CA GLY A 200 10.19 -9.80 -29.00
C GLY A 200 9.95 -11.24 -28.55
N THR A 201 10.52 -11.65 -27.41
CA THR A 201 10.25 -12.96 -26.78
C THR A 201 8.77 -13.04 -26.34
N PRO A 202 8.06 -14.15 -26.60
CA PRO A 202 6.70 -14.34 -26.13
C PRO A 202 6.64 -14.47 -24.60
N PRO A 203 5.53 -14.07 -23.96
CA PRO A 203 5.39 -14.11 -22.51
C PRO A 203 5.44 -15.55 -21.98
N PRO A 204 6.12 -15.81 -20.85
CA PRO A 204 6.07 -17.11 -20.19
C PRO A 204 4.63 -17.50 -19.78
N PRO A 205 4.39 -18.78 -19.44
CA PRO A 205 3.13 -19.18 -18.82
C PRO A 205 2.80 -18.30 -17.59
N ARG A 206 1.52 -17.98 -17.39
CA ARG A 206 1.01 -17.15 -16.28
C ARG A 206 1.47 -15.69 -16.31
N TRP A 207 2.05 -15.23 -17.41
CA TRP A 207 2.23 -13.80 -17.69
C TRP A 207 1.02 -13.25 -18.42
N HIS A 208 0.45 -12.20 -17.85
CA HIS A 208 -0.66 -11.44 -18.40
C HIS A 208 -0.14 -10.05 -18.74
N VAL A 209 0.12 -9.84 -20.03
CA VAL A 209 0.61 -8.56 -20.55
C VAL A 209 -0.59 -7.67 -20.85
N ILE A 210 -0.77 -6.61 -20.08
CA ILE A 210 -1.94 -5.73 -20.14
C ILE A 210 -1.59 -4.34 -20.68
N ASP A 211 -2.52 -3.74 -21.41
CA ASP A 211 -2.38 -2.37 -21.94
C ASP A 211 -2.86 -1.30 -20.96
N ASP A 212 -3.83 -1.65 -20.12
CA ASP A 212 -4.45 -0.73 -19.18
C ASP A 212 -4.79 -1.44 -17.87
N PHE A 213 -4.35 -0.88 -16.74
CA PHE A 213 -4.69 -1.40 -15.42
C PHE A 213 -6.12 -1.06 -14.98
N ALA A 214 -6.81 -0.18 -15.71
CA ALA A 214 -8.23 0.09 -15.51
C ALA A 214 -9.15 -0.95 -16.19
N ASP A 215 -8.60 -1.87 -16.98
CA ASP A 215 -9.38 -2.90 -17.66
C ASP A 215 -9.99 -3.92 -16.68
N ALA A 216 -11.22 -4.35 -16.95
CA ALA A 216 -11.96 -5.27 -16.08
C ALA A 216 -11.26 -6.64 -15.94
N SER A 217 -10.50 -7.08 -16.95
CA SER A 217 -9.73 -8.33 -16.89
C SER A 217 -8.70 -8.34 -15.76
N VAL A 218 -8.20 -7.19 -15.30
CA VAL A 218 -7.30 -7.10 -14.15
C VAL A 218 -7.98 -7.60 -12.88
N ALA A 219 -9.27 -7.30 -12.70
CA ALA A 219 -10.04 -7.79 -11.56
C ALA A 219 -10.23 -9.31 -11.60
N GLU A 220 -10.48 -9.87 -12.79
CA GLU A 220 -10.59 -11.31 -12.99
C GLU A 220 -9.28 -12.04 -12.66
N LEU A 221 -8.15 -11.48 -13.11
CA LEU A 221 -6.82 -12.03 -12.82
C LEU A 221 -6.44 -11.95 -11.34
N LEU A 222 -6.90 -10.92 -10.64
CA LEU A 222 -6.61 -10.71 -9.22
C LEU A 222 -7.56 -11.46 -8.28
N GLN A 223 -8.73 -11.90 -8.77
CA GLN A 223 -9.75 -12.57 -7.96
C GLN A 223 -9.19 -13.67 -7.03
N PRO A 224 -8.30 -14.57 -7.49
CA PRO A 224 -7.78 -15.66 -6.64
C PRO A 224 -6.98 -15.16 -5.43
N PHE A 225 -6.55 -13.90 -5.42
CA PHE A 225 -5.62 -13.33 -4.45
C PHE A 225 -6.26 -12.36 -3.44
N LEU A 226 -7.56 -12.09 -3.52
CA LEU A 226 -8.21 -11.02 -2.72
C LEU A 226 -8.46 -11.38 -1.24
N GLY A 227 -8.46 -12.67 -0.90
CA GLY A 227 -8.89 -13.14 0.42
C GLY A 227 -10.35 -12.76 0.75
N PRO A 228 -10.81 -13.00 2.00
CA PRO A 228 -12.17 -12.66 2.41
C PRO A 228 -12.40 -11.14 2.53
N PRO A 229 -13.60 -10.62 2.18
CA PRO A 229 -13.90 -9.18 2.20
C PRO A 229 -14.02 -8.57 3.60
N ASP A 230 -13.99 -9.38 4.65
CA ASP A 230 -14.04 -8.96 6.05
C ASP A 230 -12.70 -9.17 6.78
N VAL A 231 -11.62 -9.49 6.05
CA VAL A 231 -10.31 -9.85 6.59
C VAL A 231 -9.19 -8.96 6.06
N ALA A 232 -8.32 -8.52 6.97
CA ALA A 232 -7.01 -7.97 6.67
C ALA A 232 -5.95 -8.95 7.21
N ARG A 233 -5.20 -9.60 6.32
CA ARG A 233 -4.22 -10.63 6.67
C ARG A 233 -2.82 -10.17 6.28
N PHE A 234 -1.85 -10.47 7.14
CA PHE A 234 -0.43 -10.16 6.94
C PHE A 234 0.39 -11.41 7.24
N ARG A 235 1.07 -11.94 6.22
CA ARG A 235 1.89 -13.14 6.32
C ARG A 235 3.34 -12.78 6.62
N PHE A 236 3.92 -13.44 7.61
CA PHE A 236 5.33 -13.39 7.96
C PHE A 236 5.92 -14.79 7.86
N ALA A 237 7.25 -14.88 7.87
CA ALA A 237 7.99 -16.13 7.68
C ALA A 237 7.54 -17.28 8.59
N LYS A 238 7.10 -16.99 9.83
CA LYS A 238 6.66 -18.00 10.80
C LYS A 238 5.21 -17.84 11.26
N HIS A 239 4.61 -16.68 11.02
CA HIS A 239 3.31 -16.34 11.59
C HIS A 239 2.46 -15.57 10.60
N THR A 240 1.15 -15.77 10.67
CA THR A 240 0.17 -14.95 9.98
C THR A 240 -0.64 -14.18 11.02
N VAL A 241 -0.78 -12.88 10.80
CA VAL A 241 -1.66 -12.01 11.58
C VAL A 241 -2.92 -11.79 10.77
N GLU A 242 -4.07 -12.14 11.34
CA GLU A 242 -5.37 -11.91 10.73
C GLU A 242 -6.17 -10.95 11.61
N PHE A 243 -6.56 -9.82 11.03
CA PHE A 243 -7.59 -8.95 11.57
C PHE A 243 -8.90 -9.24 10.87
N ARG A 244 -9.97 -9.40 11.63
CA ARG A 244 -11.32 -9.56 11.10
C ARG A 244 -12.22 -8.44 11.59
N ARG A 245 -13.01 -7.87 10.68
CA ARG A 245 -14.02 -6.86 11.01
C ARG A 245 -15.00 -7.44 12.02
N GLY A 246 -15.19 -6.76 13.15
CA GLY A 246 -16.14 -7.18 14.17
C GLY A 246 -17.58 -6.85 13.79
N LYS A 247 -18.54 -7.39 14.56
CA LYS A 247 -19.98 -7.23 14.31
C LYS A 247 -20.52 -5.86 14.72
N THR A 248 -19.80 -5.14 15.59
CA THR A 248 -20.18 -3.78 16.03
C THR A 248 -19.36 -2.71 15.29
N PRO A 249 -19.88 -1.48 15.15
CA PRO A 249 -19.14 -0.40 14.52
C PRO A 249 -17.75 -0.20 15.14
N ASN A 250 -16.74 0.01 14.29
CA ASN A 250 -15.35 0.26 14.69
C ASN A 250 -14.72 -0.83 15.59
N SER A 251 -15.17 -2.08 15.46
CA SER A 251 -14.57 -3.22 16.14
C SER A 251 -13.77 -4.10 15.19
N THR A 252 -12.71 -4.71 15.71
CA THR A 252 -11.95 -5.77 15.04
C THR A 252 -11.58 -6.85 16.05
N THR A 253 -11.35 -8.06 15.55
CA THR A 253 -10.67 -9.12 16.28
C THR A 253 -9.32 -9.38 15.62
N ALA A 254 -8.32 -9.78 16.40
CA ALA A 254 -6.99 -10.11 15.90
C ALA A 254 -6.64 -11.54 16.31
N ARG A 255 -6.07 -12.31 15.38
CA ARG A 255 -5.52 -13.64 15.65
C ARG A 255 -4.12 -13.74 15.07
N VAL A 256 -3.24 -14.42 15.79
CA VAL A 256 -1.90 -14.77 15.31
C VAL A 256 -1.80 -16.29 15.31
N TYR A 257 -1.44 -16.88 14.18
CA TYR A 257 -1.27 -18.32 14.03
C TYR A 257 -0.03 -18.65 13.19
N PRO A 258 0.54 -19.86 13.31
CA PRO A 258 1.68 -20.26 12.49
C PRO A 258 1.36 -20.17 10.99
N THR A 259 2.31 -19.69 10.18
CA THR A 259 2.18 -19.76 8.72
C THR A 259 2.43 -21.20 8.29
N HIS A 260 1.46 -21.82 7.63
CA HIS A 260 1.69 -23.13 7.00
C HIS A 260 2.64 -22.96 5.80
N PRO A 261 3.66 -23.83 5.66
CA PRO A 261 4.60 -23.79 4.56
C PRO A 261 3.93 -24.01 3.20
#